data_AF-A0A4V1TPI3-F1
#
_entry.id   AF-A0A4V1TPI3-F1
#
_cell.length_a   1.000
_cell.length_b   1.000
_cell.length_c   1.000
_cell.angle_alpha   90.00
_cell.angle_beta   90.00
_cell.angle_gamma   90.00
#
_symmetry.space_group_name_H-M   'P 1'
#
loop_
_entity.id
_entity.type
_entity.pdbx_description
1 polymer ?
#
loop_
_entity_poly.entity_id
_entity_poly.type
_entity_poly.pdbx_seq_one_letter_code
_entity_poly.pdbx_strand_id
1 'polypeptide(L)' 'MATVRSDFSAKFQTSKESDLESTDFKAGDEVTVVQSWDEFFLIKDDNGHYYNVAKDHIQP' A
#
# COMPACT_ATOMS: atom_id res chain seq x y z
N MET A 1 10.03 -3.75 8.22
CA MET A 1 9.80 -2.65 7.26
C MET A 1 10.06 -3.23 5.89
N ALA A 2 9.18 -2.97 4.92
CA ALA A 2 9.27 -3.42 3.54
C ALA A 2 9.44 -2.19 2.63
N THR A 3 9.86 -2.39 1.40
CA THR A 3 10.01 -1.29 0.42
C THR A 3 9.18 -1.51 -0.82
N VAL A 4 8.74 -0.42 -1.42
CA VAL A 4 8.08 -0.43 -2.73
C VAL A 4 9.11 -0.73 -3.82
N ARG A 5 8.82 -1.72 -4.67
CA ARG A 5 9.72 -2.19 -5.74
C ARG A 5 9.63 -1.33 -6.99
N SER A 6 8.44 -0.84 -7.31
CA SER A 6 8.15 -0.08 -8.53
C SER A 6 7.08 0.97 -8.25
N ASP A 7 7.09 2.07 -8.99
CA ASP A 7 6.08 3.12 -8.87
C ASP A 7 4.67 2.55 -9.13
N PHE A 8 3.74 2.83 -8.23
CA PHE A 8 2.32 2.52 -8.42
C PHE A 8 1.43 3.50 -7.67
N SER A 9 0.18 3.63 -8.10
CA SER A 9 -0.83 4.41 -7.39
C SER A 9 -1.85 3.47 -6.77
N ALA A 10 -2.16 3.66 -5.48
CA ALA A 10 -3.21 2.91 -4.81
C ALA A 10 -4.26 3.86 -4.23
N LYS A 11 -5.50 3.37 -4.17
CA LYS A 11 -6.63 4.13 -3.67
C LYS A 11 -7.01 3.68 -2.27
N PHE A 12 -7.42 4.62 -1.45
CA PHE A 12 -7.97 4.35 -0.12
C PHE A 12 -9.22 5.19 0.09
N GLN A 13 -10.04 4.77 1.04
CA GLN A 13 -11.18 5.54 1.52
C GLN A 13 -11.18 5.45 3.04
N THR A 14 -11.32 6.58 3.70
CA THR A 14 -11.32 6.67 5.17
C THR A 14 -12.69 6.35 5.76
N SER A 15 -13.76 6.59 5.01
CA SER A 15 -15.13 6.28 5.39
C SER A 15 -15.96 5.87 4.18
N LYS A 16 -17.14 5.26 4.40
CA LYS A 16 -18.04 4.83 3.30
C LYS A 16 -18.65 6.00 2.52
N GLU A 17 -18.65 7.20 3.11
CA GLU A 17 -19.26 8.40 2.54
C GLU A 17 -18.19 9.38 2.01
N SER A 18 -16.91 9.07 2.20
CA SER A 18 -15.79 9.87 1.71
C SER A 18 -15.46 9.53 0.26
N ASP A 19 -14.93 10.52 -0.45
CA ASP A 19 -14.35 10.29 -1.76
C ASP A 19 -13.18 9.30 -1.69
N LEU A 20 -12.95 8.61 -2.81
CA LEU A 20 -11.76 7.77 -2.99
C LEU A 20 -10.53 8.65 -3.15
N GLU A 21 -9.63 8.58 -2.18
CA GLU A 21 -8.33 9.23 -2.20
C GLU A 21 -7.30 8.31 -2.87
N SER A 22 -6.22 8.89 -3.40
CA SER A 22 -5.14 8.16 -4.08
C SER A 22 -3.80 8.55 -3.50
N THR A 23 -2.94 7.57 -3.30
CA THR A 23 -1.54 7.75 -2.89
C THR A 23 -0.64 7.19 -3.98
N ASP A 24 0.29 8.00 -4.44
CA ASP A 24 1.35 7.59 -5.37
C ASP A 24 2.54 7.10 -4.58
N PHE A 25 2.83 5.80 -4.69
CA PHE A 25 4.01 5.17 -4.13
C PHE A 25 5.14 5.18 -5.15
N LYS A 26 6.35 5.48 -4.69
CA LYS A 26 7.58 5.48 -5.46
C LYS A 26 8.46 4.30 -5.12
N ALA A 27 9.19 3.80 -6.12
CA ALA A 27 10.19 2.78 -5.88
C ALA A 27 11.19 3.26 -4.79
N GLY A 28 11.35 2.45 -3.76
CA GLY A 28 12.15 2.75 -2.57
C GLY A 28 11.38 3.28 -1.38
N ASP A 29 10.11 3.65 -1.51
CA ASP A 29 9.29 4.11 -0.38
C ASP A 29 9.17 3.00 0.68
N GLU A 30 9.32 3.39 1.95
CA GLU A 30 9.17 2.47 3.07
C GLU A 30 7.69 2.28 3.43
N VAL A 31 7.29 1.04 3.60
CA VAL A 31 5.93 0.67 4.00
C VAL A 31 5.95 -0.44 5.04
N THR A 32 4.89 -0.55 5.82
CA THR A 32 4.74 -1.64 6.78
C THR A 32 3.81 -2.71 6.21
N VAL A 33 4.32 -3.92 6.00
CA VAL A 33 3.45 -5.08 5.71
C VAL A 33 2.75 -5.49 7.00
N VAL A 34 1.42 -5.36 7.00
CA VAL A 34 0.54 -5.70 8.14
C VAL A 34 0.05 -7.14 8.03
N GLN A 35 -0.31 -7.58 6.82
CA GLN A 35 -0.73 -8.96 6.54
C GLN A 35 -0.23 -9.40 5.16
N SER A 36 -0.10 -10.71 4.99
CA SER A 36 0.29 -11.38 3.75
C SER A 36 -0.73 -12.45 3.43
N TRP A 37 -1.29 -12.40 2.22
CA TRP A 37 -2.13 -13.42 1.62
C TRP A 37 -1.39 -14.08 0.45
N ASP A 38 -1.96 -15.04 -0.27
CA ASP A 38 -1.25 -15.75 -1.35
C ASP A 38 -0.63 -14.78 -2.38
N GLU A 39 -1.43 -13.90 -2.98
CA GLU A 39 -1.00 -13.00 -4.08
C GLU A 39 -0.81 -11.53 -3.67
N PHE A 40 -1.23 -11.16 -2.45
CA PHE A 40 -1.27 -9.77 -2.01
C PHE A 40 -0.66 -9.54 -0.62
N PHE A 41 -0.19 -8.32 -0.40
CA PHE A 41 0.12 -7.77 0.92
C PHE A 41 -0.89 -6.70 1.31
N LEU A 42 -1.30 -6.70 2.57
CA LEU A 42 -1.86 -5.53 3.21
C LEU A 42 -0.71 -4.68 3.72
N ILE A 43 -0.50 -3.52 3.12
CA ILE A 43 0.51 -2.56 3.57
C ILE A 43 -0.14 -1.38 4.28
N LYS A 44 0.65 -0.69 5.10
CA LYS A 44 0.31 0.54 5.80
C LYS A 44 1.37 1.61 5.51
N ASP A 45 0.92 2.81 5.14
CA ASP A 45 1.77 3.99 4.96
C ASP A 45 2.02 4.74 6.28
N ASP A 46 2.86 5.79 6.27
CA ASP A 46 3.16 6.60 7.45
C ASP A 46 1.96 7.38 7.99
N ASN A 47 0.98 7.69 7.13
CA ASN A 47 -0.28 8.35 7.51
C ASN A 47 -1.27 7.39 8.18
N GLY A 48 -0.98 6.10 8.14
CA GLY A 48 -1.79 5.05 8.71
C GLY A 48 -2.93 4.56 7.83
N HIS A 49 -2.89 4.85 6.54
CA HIS A 49 -3.79 4.30 5.54
C HIS A 49 -3.36 2.90 5.13
N TYR A 50 -4.34 2.08 4.74
CA TYR A 50 -4.15 0.68 4.41
C TYR A 50 -4.42 0.42 2.94
N TYR A 51 -3.56 -0.38 2.31
CA TYR A 51 -3.63 -0.67 0.88
C TYR A 51 -3.45 -2.16 0.65
N ASN A 52 -4.28 -2.71 -0.23
CA ASN A 52 -4.12 -4.07 -0.72
C ASN A 52 -3.29 -4.02 -2.00
N VAL A 53 -2.07 -4.55 -1.95
CA VAL A 53 -1.07 -4.39 -3.01
C VAL A 53 -0.57 -5.77 -3.43
N ALA A 54 -0.50 -6.03 -4.75
CA ALA A 54 0.04 -7.28 -5.26
C ALA A 54 1.51 -7.43 -4.83
N LYS A 55 1.91 -8.64 -4.44
CA LYS A 55 3.25 -8.88 -3.90
C LYS A 55 4.38 -8.45 -4.84
N ASP A 56 4.14 -8.43 -6.15
CA ASP A 56 5.15 -8.02 -7.14
C ASP A 56 5.62 -6.56 -6.97
N HIS A 57 4.79 -5.70 -6.37
CA HIS A 57 5.12 -4.31 -6.11
C HIS A 57 5.86 -4.07 -4.78
N ILE A 58 5.99 -5.08 -3.92
CA ILE A 58 6.56 -4.92 -2.57
C ILE A 58 7.72 -5.88 -2.37
N GLN A 59 8.84 -5.34 -1.88
CA GLN A 59 9.99 -6.10 -1.43
C GLN A 59 9.97 -6.19 0.10
N PRO A 60 9.55 -7.32 0.70
CA PRO A 60 9.46 -7.50 2.15
C PRO A 60 10.82 -7.57 2.84
#